data_AF-A0A4Q3CWK4-F1
#
_entry.id   AF-A0A4Q3CWK4-F1
#
_cell.length_a   1.000
_cell.length_b   1.000
_cell.length_c   1.000
_cell.angle_alpha   90.00
_cell.angle_beta   90.00
_cell.angle_gamma   90.00
#
_symmetry.space_group_name_H-M   'P 1'
#
loop_
_entity.id
_entity.type
_entity.pdbx_description
1 polymer ?
#
loop_
_entity_poly.entity_id
_entity_poly.type
_entity_poly.pdbx_seq_one_letter_code
_entity_poly.pdbx_strand_id
1 'polypeptide(L)'
;MTTLAGTKIRRFREERALSRAAFGAWYDTPGSTVQGWEEDGKRANAQVVNQIAANGIAHHADWYVSAPSPAGSSAKWTPDSWTLPAFEARQLPTYPDAAALDAATTQLTSYPPLVFAGEARDLTAELGKVARGEAFLLQGGDCAESFAEFHPNNIRDTFRVLLQMAVVLTFASKLPTVKVGRMAGQFAKPRSADTETINGVELPSYRGDNINGMDFTPEARIPDPQRMLQGYSQSAATLNLLRAFATGGYANLHQVHKWTHDFMGRSPWAAKFADVADRIGEALDFMEACGINADSVPQLKATQFFTSHEALLLPYEQAMTRQDSLTGDWYDTSAHMLWIGDRTRFEGSAHVEFLRGIGNPIGLKCGPTLEPDELLRLLDTLN
;
A
#
# COMPACT_ATOMS: atom_id res chain seq x y z
N MET A 1 12.14 -11.58 27.86
CA MET A 1 11.49 -11.86 26.56
C MET A 1 10.41 -12.89 26.81
N THR A 2 9.19 -12.65 26.33
CA THR A 2 8.07 -13.60 26.49
C THR A 2 8.10 -14.68 25.40
N THR A 3 7.35 -15.75 25.60
CA THR A 3 7.17 -16.83 24.61
C THR A 3 5.92 -16.58 23.76
N LEU A 4 5.82 -17.19 22.58
CA LEU A 4 4.61 -17.12 21.77
C LEU A 4 3.38 -17.64 22.54
N ALA A 5 3.57 -18.64 23.41
CA ALA A 5 2.54 -19.11 24.34
C ALA A 5 2.12 -18.01 25.32
N GLY A 6 3.08 -17.27 25.90
CA GLY A 6 2.82 -16.13 26.77
C GLY A 6 1.96 -15.05 26.11
N THR A 7 2.23 -14.71 24.86
CA THR A 7 1.44 -13.74 24.09
C THR A 7 0.02 -14.24 23.81
N LYS A 8 -0.14 -15.50 23.39
CA LYS A 8 -1.46 -16.10 23.14
C LYS A 8 -2.31 -16.18 24.40
N ILE A 9 -1.71 -16.55 25.54
CA ILE A 9 -2.37 -16.58 26.85
C ILE A 9 -2.85 -15.18 27.25
N ARG A 10 -1.98 -14.17 27.13
CA ARG A 10 -2.33 -12.77 27.42
C ARG A 10 -3.53 -12.32 26.59
N ARG A 11 -3.47 -12.52 25.28
CA ARG A 11 -4.54 -12.16 24.34
C ARG A 11 -5.86 -12.85 24.69
N PHE A 12 -5.83 -14.18 24.88
CA PHE A 12 -7.02 -14.96 25.26
C PHE A 12 -7.68 -14.43 26.54
N ARG A 13 -6.86 -14.04 27.53
CA ARG A 13 -7.30 -13.51 28.81
C ARG A 13 -7.93 -12.12 28.64
N GLU A 14 -7.30 -11.23 27.90
CA GLU A 14 -7.75 -9.84 27.69
C GLU A 14 -9.03 -9.77 26.86
N GLU A 15 -9.15 -10.58 25.81
CA GLU A 15 -10.37 -10.69 24.99
C GLU A 15 -11.60 -11.13 25.80
N ARG A 16 -11.38 -11.83 26.93
CA ARG A 16 -12.43 -12.32 27.83
C ARG A 16 -12.55 -11.52 29.13
N ALA A 17 -11.84 -10.39 29.23
CA ALA A 17 -11.77 -9.56 30.44
C ALA A 17 -11.42 -10.36 31.72
N LEU A 18 -10.61 -11.41 31.59
CA LEU A 18 -10.20 -12.26 32.70
C LEU A 18 -9.01 -11.61 33.43
N SER A 19 -9.03 -11.64 34.77
CA SER A 19 -7.84 -11.31 35.56
C SER A 19 -6.84 -12.46 35.50
N ARG A 20 -5.55 -12.19 35.76
CA ARG A 20 -4.53 -13.26 35.84
C ARG A 20 -4.86 -14.29 36.92
N ALA A 21 -5.47 -13.85 38.02
CA ALA A 21 -5.94 -14.73 39.08
C ALA A 21 -7.11 -15.61 38.60
N ALA A 22 -8.07 -15.05 37.86
CA ALA A 22 -9.20 -15.80 37.31
C ALA A 22 -8.76 -16.83 36.26
N PHE A 23 -7.82 -16.46 35.38
CA PHE A 23 -7.23 -17.40 34.42
C PHE A 23 -6.41 -18.48 35.12
N GLY A 24 -5.56 -18.10 36.08
CA GLY A 24 -4.73 -19.03 36.84
C GLY A 24 -5.54 -20.06 37.63
N ALA A 25 -6.72 -19.68 38.13
CA ALA A 25 -7.64 -20.60 38.82
C ALA A 25 -8.11 -21.77 37.94
N TRP A 26 -8.14 -21.62 36.61
CA TRP A 26 -8.49 -22.72 35.69
C TRP A 26 -7.42 -23.83 35.67
N TYR A 27 -6.20 -23.48 36.08
CA TYR A 27 -5.01 -24.35 36.02
C TYR A 27 -4.37 -24.55 37.40
N ASP A 28 -5.13 -24.29 38.47
CA ASP A 28 -4.69 -24.37 39.87
C ASP A 28 -3.34 -23.67 40.12
N THR A 29 -3.19 -22.48 39.56
CA THR A 29 -1.92 -21.76 39.53
C THR A 29 -2.13 -20.28 39.92
N PRO A 30 -1.25 -19.69 40.76
CA PRO A 30 -1.37 -18.28 41.14
C PRO A 30 -1.27 -17.32 39.94
N GLY A 31 -1.95 -16.17 40.02
CA GLY A 31 -1.89 -15.14 38.98
C GLY A 31 -0.47 -14.59 38.72
N SER A 32 0.43 -14.64 39.71
CA SER A 32 1.85 -14.29 39.55
C SER A 32 2.62 -15.27 38.67
N THR A 33 2.23 -16.54 38.66
CA THR A 33 2.82 -17.54 37.76
C THR A 33 2.29 -17.35 36.33
N VAL A 34 1.02 -16.98 36.16
CA VAL A 34 0.46 -16.57 34.85
C VAL A 34 1.19 -15.34 34.32
N GLN A 35 1.44 -14.33 35.16
CA GLN A 35 2.28 -13.18 34.79
C GLN A 35 3.66 -13.63 34.32
N GLY A 36 4.27 -14.59 35.02
CA GLY A 36 5.53 -15.20 34.63
C GLY A 36 5.50 -15.81 33.22
N TRP A 37 4.40 -16.43 32.81
CA TRP A 37 4.22 -16.94 31.46
C TRP A 37 4.05 -15.82 30.43
N GLU A 38 3.25 -14.81 30.76
CA GLU A 38 2.92 -13.69 29.87
C GLU A 38 4.09 -12.73 29.64
N GLU A 39 4.95 -12.50 30.63
CA GLU A 39 5.94 -11.40 30.64
C GLU A 39 7.39 -11.91 30.73
N ASP A 40 7.65 -12.91 31.55
CA ASP A 40 9.02 -13.33 31.90
C ASP A 40 9.56 -14.46 31.03
N GLY A 41 8.75 -14.99 30.10
CA GLY A 41 9.10 -16.17 29.32
C GLY A 41 9.20 -17.46 30.13
N LYS A 42 8.64 -17.47 31.36
CA LYS A 42 8.59 -18.68 32.18
C LYS A 42 7.65 -19.69 31.52
N ARG A 43 8.00 -20.96 31.61
CA ARG A 43 7.19 -22.05 31.07
C ARG A 43 6.30 -22.63 32.15
N ALA A 44 5.08 -23.00 31.75
CA ALA A 44 4.23 -23.80 32.61
C ALA A 44 4.79 -25.23 32.76
N ASN A 45 4.38 -25.92 33.82
CA ASN A 45 4.68 -27.34 33.96
C ASN A 45 3.90 -28.17 32.92
N ALA A 46 4.33 -29.41 32.69
CA ALA A 46 3.76 -30.27 31.64
C ALA A 46 2.24 -30.46 31.76
N GLN A 47 1.70 -30.57 32.97
CA GLN A 47 0.26 -30.73 33.21
C GLN A 47 -0.51 -29.50 32.70
N VAL A 48 -0.06 -28.31 33.06
CA VAL A 48 -0.69 -27.05 32.64
C VAL A 48 -0.51 -26.81 31.14
N VAL A 49 0.66 -27.11 30.57
CA VAL A 49 0.88 -27.04 29.11
C VAL A 49 -0.14 -27.90 28.36
N ASN A 50 -0.37 -29.13 28.82
CA ASN A 50 -1.34 -30.04 28.20
C ASN A 50 -2.77 -29.50 28.31
N GLN A 51 -3.15 -28.94 29.46
CA GLN A 51 -4.47 -28.35 29.64
C GLN A 51 -4.68 -27.10 28.77
N ILE A 52 -3.69 -26.21 28.67
CA ILE A 52 -3.73 -25.02 27.81
C ILE A 52 -3.86 -25.42 26.34
N ALA A 53 -3.13 -26.44 25.90
CA ALA A 53 -3.23 -26.98 24.54
C ALA A 53 -4.59 -27.64 24.27
N ALA A 54 -5.13 -28.40 25.22
CA ALA A 54 -6.45 -29.02 25.10
C ALA A 54 -7.59 -27.99 25.00
N ASN A 55 -7.41 -26.79 25.58
CA ASN A 55 -8.35 -25.68 25.47
C ASN A 55 -8.13 -24.79 24.23
N GLY A 56 -7.20 -25.14 23.35
CA GLY A 56 -6.93 -24.40 22.11
C GLY A 56 -6.32 -23.00 22.32
N ILE A 57 -5.71 -22.75 23.49
CA ILE A 57 -5.18 -21.41 23.83
C ILE A 57 -3.77 -21.22 23.26
N ALA A 58 -2.89 -22.21 23.46
CA ALA A 58 -1.53 -22.23 22.93
C ALA A 58 -1.06 -23.68 22.75
N HIS A 59 -0.29 -23.95 21.71
CA HIS A 59 0.26 -25.27 21.41
C HIS A 59 1.58 -25.51 22.13
N HIS A 60 1.99 -26.78 22.22
CA HIS A 60 3.23 -27.17 22.90
C HIS A 60 4.46 -26.46 22.33
N ALA A 61 4.53 -26.29 21.01
CA ALA A 61 5.63 -25.61 20.33
C ALA A 61 5.74 -24.12 20.71
N ASP A 62 4.62 -23.46 21.02
CA ASP A 62 4.57 -22.03 21.31
C ASP A 62 5.37 -21.64 22.58
N TRP A 63 5.61 -22.59 23.49
CA TRP A 63 6.43 -22.39 24.70
C TRP A 63 7.93 -22.31 24.42
N TYR A 64 8.35 -22.73 23.24
CA TYR A 64 9.76 -22.80 22.82
C TYR A 64 10.12 -21.75 21.77
N VAL A 65 9.12 -21.05 21.23
CA VAL A 65 9.29 -19.92 20.33
C VAL A 65 9.32 -18.65 21.16
N SER A 66 10.42 -17.89 21.08
CA SER A 66 10.45 -16.53 21.63
C SER A 66 9.42 -15.70 20.88
N ALA A 67 8.49 -15.08 21.60
CA ALA A 67 7.65 -14.07 20.97
C ALA A 67 8.55 -12.87 20.64
N PRO A 68 8.31 -12.20 19.50
CA PRO A 68 8.79 -10.84 19.33
C PRO A 68 8.38 -10.08 20.59
N SER A 69 9.34 -9.40 21.23
CA SER A 69 8.97 -8.50 22.32
C SER A 69 7.94 -7.53 21.72
N PRO A 70 6.81 -7.22 22.38
CA PRO A 70 6.16 -5.96 22.07
C PRO A 70 7.28 -4.95 22.27
N ALA A 71 7.67 -4.27 21.18
CA ALA A 71 8.84 -3.41 21.13
C ALA A 71 8.90 -2.62 22.44
N GLY A 72 10.01 -2.73 23.17
CA GLY A 72 10.17 -2.13 24.49
C GLY A 72 9.74 -0.67 24.41
N SER A 73 8.64 -0.31 25.08
CA SER A 73 8.01 1.02 24.99
C SER A 73 8.23 1.70 23.64
N SER A 74 7.81 1.09 22.51
CA SER A 74 7.68 1.87 21.29
C SER A 74 6.74 3.02 21.62
N ALA A 75 7.15 4.26 21.41
CA ALA A 75 6.24 5.39 21.48
C ALA A 75 4.95 5.02 20.72
N LYS A 76 3.79 5.34 21.30
CA LYS A 76 2.50 5.10 20.64
C LYS A 76 2.57 5.75 19.25
N TRP A 77 2.35 4.96 18.20
CA TRP A 77 2.39 5.46 16.84
C TRP A 77 1.37 6.59 16.67
N THR A 78 1.78 7.64 15.98
CA THR A 78 0.97 8.77 15.54
C THR A 78 1.39 9.14 14.12
N PRO A 79 0.55 9.83 13.33
CA PRO A 79 0.92 10.21 11.96
C PRO A 79 2.22 11.02 11.84
N ASP A 80 2.68 11.65 12.93
CA ASP A 80 3.93 12.41 13.03
C ASP A 80 5.07 11.67 13.73
N SER A 81 4.91 10.41 14.16
CA SER A 81 5.95 9.67 14.90
C SER A 81 7.23 9.44 14.08
N TRP A 82 7.14 9.46 12.75
CA TRP A 82 8.29 9.42 11.83
C TRP A 82 9.25 10.60 11.99
N THR A 83 8.80 11.70 12.61
CA THR A 83 9.63 12.89 12.88
C THR A 83 10.48 12.75 14.15
N LEU A 84 10.24 11.70 14.96
CA LEU A 84 10.98 11.49 16.20
C LEU A 84 12.48 11.28 15.89
N PRO A 85 13.40 11.76 16.75
CA PRO A 85 14.85 11.68 16.51
C PRO A 85 15.41 10.26 16.34
N ALA A 86 14.63 9.24 16.74
CA ALA A 86 15.00 7.84 16.57
C ALA A 86 14.91 7.37 15.11
N PHE A 87 14.23 8.11 14.24
CA PHE A 87 14.01 7.73 12.84
C PHE A 87 14.74 8.67 11.89
N GLU A 88 15.47 8.09 10.94
CA GLU A 88 16.19 8.83 9.91
C GLU A 88 15.30 8.99 8.67
N ALA A 89 15.06 10.24 8.27
CA ALA A 89 14.36 10.55 7.03
C ALA A 89 15.37 10.84 5.90
N ARG A 90 15.43 9.95 4.89
CA ARG A 90 16.23 10.16 3.67
C ARG A 90 15.35 10.66 2.53
N GLN A 91 15.95 11.30 1.53
CA GLN A 91 15.31 11.72 0.27
C GLN A 91 14.23 12.83 0.39
N LEU A 92 13.92 13.30 1.60
CA LEU A 92 13.04 14.45 1.79
C LEU A 92 13.70 15.74 1.28
N PRO A 93 12.93 16.67 0.70
CA PRO A 93 13.45 17.98 0.32
C PRO A 93 13.70 18.85 1.54
N THR A 94 14.64 19.78 1.40
CA THR A 94 14.82 20.89 2.35
C THR A 94 14.04 22.09 1.83
N TYR A 95 12.88 22.37 2.42
CA TYR A 95 12.11 23.57 2.11
C TYR A 95 12.78 24.81 2.75
N PRO A 96 12.91 25.93 2.02
CA PRO A 96 13.57 27.13 2.54
C PRO A 96 12.75 27.87 3.60
N ASP A 97 11.42 27.68 3.59
CA ASP A 97 10.48 28.30 4.53
C ASP A 97 9.63 27.22 5.22
N ALA A 98 9.93 26.99 6.49
CA ALA A 98 9.20 26.03 7.32
C ALA A 98 7.75 26.47 7.60
N ALA A 99 7.48 27.77 7.72
CA ALA A 99 6.13 28.28 7.96
C ALA A 99 5.24 28.09 6.72
N ALA A 100 5.82 28.23 5.51
CA ALA A 100 5.11 27.93 4.28
C ALA A 100 4.79 26.42 4.14
N LEU A 101 5.69 25.55 4.59
CA LEU A 101 5.45 24.10 4.64
C LEU A 101 4.31 23.75 5.62
N ASP A 102 4.35 24.31 6.83
CA ASP A 102 3.32 24.13 7.85
C ASP A 102 1.95 24.62 7.37
N ALA A 103 1.92 25.77 6.68
CA ALA A 103 0.69 26.31 6.10
C ALA A 103 0.11 25.39 5.02
N ALA A 104 0.94 24.89 4.10
CA ALA A 104 0.48 24.01 3.02
C ALA A 104 -0.01 22.65 3.55
N THR A 105 0.71 22.05 4.50
CA THR A 105 0.31 20.78 5.12
C THR A 105 -0.94 20.94 5.98
N THR A 106 -1.06 22.02 6.76
CA THR A 106 -2.29 22.36 7.50
C THR A 106 -3.48 22.48 6.55
N GLN A 107 -3.30 23.17 5.41
CA GLN A 107 -4.36 23.28 4.41
C GLN A 107 -4.77 21.91 3.84
N LEU A 108 -3.80 21.04 3.51
CA LEU A 108 -4.09 19.66 3.05
C LEU A 108 -4.89 18.83 4.07
N THR A 109 -4.63 18.99 5.38
CA THR A 109 -5.40 18.25 6.40
C THR A 109 -6.90 18.56 6.34
N SER A 110 -7.25 19.80 5.93
CA SER A 110 -8.65 20.24 5.79
C SER A 110 -9.35 19.76 4.52
N TYR A 111 -8.60 19.23 3.55
CA TYR A 111 -9.17 18.75 2.30
C TYR A 111 -9.81 17.36 2.46
N PRO A 112 -10.78 17.01 1.60
CA PRO A 112 -11.33 15.66 1.56
C PRO A 112 -10.24 14.59 1.31
N PRO A 113 -10.41 13.35 1.83
CA PRO A 113 -9.55 12.24 1.47
C PRO A 113 -9.69 11.89 -0.02
N LEU A 114 -8.63 11.37 -0.66
CA LEU A 114 -8.71 10.88 -2.04
C LEU A 114 -9.38 9.49 -2.10
N VAL A 115 -9.10 8.65 -1.10
CA VAL A 115 -9.68 7.31 -0.98
C VAL A 115 -10.35 7.11 0.37
N PHE A 116 -11.36 6.25 0.42
CA PHE A 116 -12.00 5.86 1.67
C PHE A 116 -11.26 4.67 2.31
N ALA A 117 -11.18 4.63 3.65
CA ALA A 117 -10.52 3.55 4.40
C ALA A 117 -11.09 2.15 4.08
N GLY A 118 -12.40 2.06 3.83
CA GLY A 118 -13.02 0.82 3.37
C GLY A 118 -12.48 0.31 2.04
N GLU A 119 -12.13 1.20 1.11
CA GLU A 119 -11.57 0.81 -0.19
C GLU A 119 -10.14 0.27 -0.04
N ALA A 120 -9.37 0.80 0.90
CA ALA A 120 -8.05 0.25 1.25
C ALA A 120 -8.19 -1.16 1.85
N ARG A 121 -9.18 -1.39 2.73
CA ARG A 121 -9.48 -2.74 3.25
C ARG A 121 -9.93 -3.71 2.17
N ASP A 122 -10.76 -3.25 1.22
CA ASP A 122 -11.16 -4.06 0.08
C ASP A 122 -9.93 -4.49 -0.73
N LEU A 123 -9.00 -3.57 -0.99
CA LEU A 123 -7.73 -3.91 -1.64
C LEU A 123 -6.89 -4.89 -0.81
N THR A 124 -6.81 -4.72 0.52
CA THR A 124 -6.14 -5.69 1.40
C THR A 124 -6.75 -7.09 1.28
N ALA A 125 -8.07 -7.21 1.22
CA ALA A 125 -8.75 -8.49 1.03
C ALA A 125 -8.42 -9.12 -0.33
N GLU A 126 -8.42 -8.32 -1.41
CA GLU A 126 -8.04 -8.78 -2.75
C GLU A 126 -6.55 -9.20 -2.82
N LEU A 127 -5.65 -8.44 -2.20
CA LEU A 127 -4.22 -8.80 -2.12
C LEU A 127 -4.00 -10.05 -1.25
N GLY A 128 -4.85 -10.28 -0.24
CA GLY A 128 -4.87 -11.53 0.50
C GLY A 128 -5.14 -12.75 -0.40
N LYS A 129 -6.01 -12.62 -1.41
CA LYS A 129 -6.22 -13.67 -2.43
C LYS A 129 -4.96 -13.87 -3.28
N VAL A 130 -4.30 -12.77 -3.68
CA VAL A 130 -3.03 -12.84 -4.43
C VAL A 130 -1.97 -13.60 -3.64
N ALA A 131 -1.79 -13.29 -2.35
CA ALA A 131 -0.83 -13.97 -1.48
C ALA A 131 -1.09 -15.48 -1.32
N ARG A 132 -2.36 -15.92 -1.44
CA ARG A 132 -2.74 -17.34 -1.43
C ARG A 132 -2.70 -18.02 -2.80
N GLY A 133 -2.32 -17.31 -3.86
CA GLY A 133 -2.30 -17.85 -5.23
C GLY A 133 -3.69 -17.96 -5.88
N GLU A 134 -4.69 -17.26 -5.35
CA GLU A 134 -6.08 -17.26 -5.83
C GLU A 134 -6.36 -16.10 -6.80
N ALA A 135 -5.42 -15.17 -6.96
CA ALA A 135 -5.50 -14.00 -7.83
C ALA A 135 -4.10 -13.56 -8.28
N PHE A 136 -4.01 -12.63 -9.23
CA PHE A 136 -2.77 -12.03 -9.70
C PHE A 136 -2.80 -10.50 -9.53
N LEU A 137 -1.68 -9.88 -9.12
CA LEU A 137 -1.57 -8.43 -9.01
C LEU A 137 -0.97 -7.84 -10.29
N LEU A 138 -1.69 -6.91 -10.93
CA LEU A 138 -1.18 -6.01 -11.95
C LEU A 138 -1.07 -4.60 -11.37
N GLN A 139 0.17 -4.14 -11.18
CA GLN A 139 0.47 -2.75 -10.82
C GLN A 139 1.25 -2.05 -11.93
N GLY A 140 0.78 -0.89 -12.39
CA GLY A 140 1.44 -0.17 -13.50
C GLY A 140 0.93 1.25 -13.69
N GLY A 141 1.67 2.06 -14.45
CA GLY A 141 1.40 3.48 -14.67
C GLY A 141 2.72 4.24 -14.82
N ASP A 142 2.69 5.56 -14.61
CA ASP A 142 3.84 6.41 -14.85
C ASP A 142 4.99 6.16 -13.87
N CYS A 143 6.21 6.48 -14.32
CA CYS A 143 7.39 6.48 -13.46
C CYS A 143 7.27 7.61 -12.43
N ALA A 144 6.97 8.81 -12.92
CA ALA A 144 6.53 9.96 -12.15
C ALA A 144 5.47 10.70 -12.99
N GLU A 145 4.30 10.97 -12.42
CA GLU A 145 3.30 11.85 -13.02
C GLU A 145 3.87 13.28 -13.10
N SER A 146 3.51 14.03 -14.15
CA SER A 146 3.89 15.43 -14.29
C SER A 146 2.68 16.34 -14.43
N PHE A 147 2.76 17.51 -13.80
CA PHE A 147 1.76 18.57 -13.88
C PHE A 147 1.58 19.08 -15.32
N ALA A 148 2.61 19.00 -16.15
CA ALA A 148 2.55 19.42 -17.55
C ALA A 148 1.80 18.41 -18.44
N GLU A 149 1.76 17.13 -18.05
CA GLU A 149 1.11 16.05 -18.80
C GLU A 149 -0.30 15.74 -18.28
N PHE A 150 -0.86 16.62 -17.44
CA PHE A 150 -2.20 16.51 -16.88
C PHE A 150 -3.27 16.73 -17.95
N HIS A 151 -3.63 15.65 -18.64
CA HIS A 151 -4.62 15.66 -19.73
C HIS A 151 -5.52 14.41 -19.69
N PRO A 152 -6.84 14.54 -19.90
CA PRO A 152 -7.78 13.42 -19.79
C PRO A 152 -7.48 12.26 -20.74
N ASN A 153 -6.94 12.54 -21.94
CA ASN A 153 -6.53 11.48 -22.87
C ASN A 153 -5.37 10.64 -22.32
N ASN A 154 -4.39 11.24 -21.64
CA ASN A 154 -3.26 10.50 -21.08
C ASN A 154 -3.76 9.56 -19.98
N ILE A 155 -4.62 10.05 -19.08
CA ILE A 155 -5.25 9.26 -18.02
C ILE A 155 -6.05 8.10 -18.62
N ARG A 156 -6.90 8.37 -19.62
CA ARG A 156 -7.69 7.36 -20.32
C ARG A 156 -6.81 6.31 -20.97
N ASP A 157 -5.76 6.72 -21.67
CA ASP A 157 -4.94 5.82 -22.47
C ASP A 157 -4.08 4.92 -21.58
N THR A 158 -3.53 5.44 -20.48
CA THR A 158 -2.86 4.63 -19.44
C THR A 158 -3.83 3.65 -18.77
N PHE A 159 -5.02 4.10 -18.39
CA PHE A 159 -6.06 3.22 -17.84
C PHE A 159 -6.44 2.10 -18.82
N ARG A 160 -6.63 2.43 -20.10
CA ARG A 160 -6.91 1.45 -21.17
C ARG A 160 -5.81 0.40 -21.29
N VAL A 161 -4.53 0.80 -21.25
CA VAL A 161 -3.41 -0.15 -21.31
C VAL A 161 -3.44 -1.12 -20.12
N LEU A 162 -3.74 -0.62 -18.91
CA LEU A 162 -3.88 -1.49 -17.73
C LEU A 162 -5.03 -2.48 -17.88
N LEU A 163 -6.17 -2.07 -18.45
CA LEU A 163 -7.28 -2.97 -18.71
C LEU A 163 -6.95 -4.03 -19.77
N GLN A 164 -6.25 -3.66 -20.84
CA GLN A 164 -5.77 -4.60 -21.86
C GLN A 164 -4.84 -5.65 -21.26
N MET A 165 -3.89 -5.24 -20.42
CA MET A 165 -3.00 -6.17 -19.73
C MET A 165 -3.79 -7.07 -18.77
N ALA A 166 -4.72 -6.50 -17.99
CA ALA A 166 -5.50 -7.24 -17.00
C ALA A 166 -6.37 -8.33 -17.63
N VAL A 167 -7.03 -8.06 -18.76
CA VAL A 167 -7.89 -9.06 -19.41
C VAL A 167 -7.05 -10.22 -19.98
N VAL A 168 -5.89 -9.93 -20.58
CA VAL A 168 -4.97 -10.95 -21.09
C VAL A 168 -4.44 -11.81 -19.94
N LEU A 169 -4.02 -11.20 -18.84
CA LEU A 169 -3.54 -11.92 -17.64
C LEU A 169 -4.64 -12.77 -17.03
N THR A 170 -5.87 -12.25 -16.93
CA THR A 170 -7.03 -12.99 -16.39
C THR A 170 -7.33 -14.21 -17.24
N PHE A 171 -7.39 -14.05 -18.57
CA PHE A 171 -7.65 -15.15 -19.50
C PHE A 171 -6.54 -16.21 -19.47
N ALA A 172 -5.27 -15.79 -19.50
CA ALA A 172 -4.14 -16.70 -19.55
C ALA A 172 -3.91 -17.45 -18.23
N SER A 173 -4.08 -16.78 -17.09
CA SER A 173 -3.89 -17.37 -15.77
C SER A 173 -5.11 -18.14 -15.27
N LYS A 174 -6.30 -17.83 -15.79
CA LYS A 174 -7.61 -18.27 -15.25
C LYS A 174 -7.85 -17.82 -13.80
N LEU A 175 -7.15 -16.78 -13.37
CA LEU A 175 -7.28 -16.17 -12.05
C LEU A 175 -7.75 -14.72 -12.19
N PRO A 176 -8.50 -14.18 -11.21
CA PRO A 176 -8.79 -12.76 -11.13
C PRO A 176 -7.50 -11.93 -11.12
N THR A 177 -7.49 -10.81 -11.86
CA THR A 177 -6.39 -9.83 -11.82
C THR A 177 -6.80 -8.61 -11.00
N VAL A 178 -6.11 -8.33 -9.90
CA VAL A 178 -6.23 -7.10 -9.10
C VAL A 178 -5.48 -5.98 -9.79
N LYS A 179 -6.13 -4.84 -10.05
CA LYS A 179 -5.56 -3.73 -10.85
C LYS A 179 -5.25 -2.54 -9.96
N VAL A 180 -3.97 -2.14 -9.94
CA VAL A 180 -3.49 -1.02 -9.12
C VAL A 180 -2.71 -0.05 -10.02
N GLY A 181 -3.22 1.16 -10.21
CA GLY A 181 -2.56 2.21 -10.98
C GLY A 181 -1.46 2.90 -10.18
N ARG A 182 -0.31 3.15 -10.81
CA ARG A 182 0.65 4.19 -10.39
C ARG A 182 0.16 5.53 -10.94
N MET A 183 -0.92 6.04 -10.35
CA MET A 183 -1.71 7.16 -10.87
C MET A 183 -2.37 7.90 -9.70
N ALA A 184 -2.66 9.18 -9.90
CA ALA A 184 -3.29 10.06 -8.91
C ALA A 184 -2.47 10.23 -7.62
N GLY A 185 -1.15 10.39 -7.74
CA GLY A 185 -0.30 10.67 -6.59
C GLY A 185 1.20 10.45 -6.80
N GLN A 186 1.62 9.85 -7.92
CA GLN A 186 3.00 9.44 -8.18
C GLN A 186 3.89 10.61 -8.64
N PHE A 187 3.89 11.71 -7.90
CA PHE A 187 4.56 12.96 -8.26
C PHE A 187 5.93 13.16 -7.62
N ALA A 188 6.31 12.37 -6.62
CA ALA A 188 7.60 12.47 -5.94
C ALA A 188 8.56 11.36 -6.40
N LYS A 189 9.85 11.69 -6.50
CA LYS A 189 10.88 10.77 -7.00
C LYS A 189 12.16 10.85 -6.18
N PRO A 190 12.73 9.72 -5.72
CA PRO A 190 14.02 9.73 -5.05
C PRO A 190 15.14 9.93 -6.07
N ARG A 191 16.27 10.50 -5.62
CA ARG A 191 17.42 10.81 -6.46
C ARG A 191 18.69 10.17 -5.90
N SER A 192 19.57 9.75 -6.80
CA SER A 192 20.88 9.19 -6.42
C SER A 192 21.85 10.27 -5.92
N ALA A 193 21.64 11.53 -6.29
CA ALA A 193 22.44 12.68 -5.87
C ALA A 193 21.52 13.87 -5.58
N ASP A 194 21.94 14.73 -4.64
CA ASP A 194 21.16 15.91 -4.25
C ASP A 194 21.24 17.04 -5.28
N THR A 195 22.29 17.05 -6.10
CA THR A 195 22.53 18.01 -7.17
C THR A 195 22.63 17.33 -8.54
N GLU A 196 22.49 18.11 -9.59
CA GLU A 196 22.64 17.75 -10.99
C GLU A 196 23.43 18.86 -11.70
N THR A 197 24.42 18.47 -12.52
CA THR A 197 25.27 19.40 -13.25
C THR A 197 25.02 19.29 -14.75
N ILE A 198 24.62 20.38 -15.38
CA ILE A 198 24.42 20.48 -16.83
C ILE A 198 25.23 21.67 -17.33
N ASN A 199 26.07 21.46 -18.35
CA ASN A 199 26.92 22.49 -18.95
C ASN A 199 27.75 23.30 -17.94
N GLY A 200 28.24 22.65 -16.87
CA GLY A 200 29.08 23.27 -15.85
C GLY A 200 28.34 24.06 -14.76
N VAL A 201 27.01 24.13 -14.81
CA VAL A 201 26.17 24.71 -13.76
C VAL A 201 25.60 23.58 -12.91
N GLU A 202 25.80 23.65 -11.59
CA GLU A 202 25.26 22.69 -10.61
C GLU A 202 24.03 23.26 -9.93
N LEU A 203 22.91 22.52 -9.95
CA LEU A 203 21.65 22.89 -9.30
C LEU A 203 21.10 21.71 -8.48
N PRO A 204 20.18 21.94 -7.52
CA PRO A 204 19.47 20.85 -6.86
C PRO A 204 18.79 19.94 -7.89
N SER A 205 18.81 18.63 -7.64
CA SER A 205 18.13 17.66 -8.51
C SER A 205 16.62 17.89 -8.53
N TYR A 206 16.00 17.71 -9.69
CA TYR A 206 14.54 17.58 -9.79
C TYR A 206 14.05 16.36 -9.00
N ARG A 207 13.13 16.54 -8.06
CA ARG A 207 12.61 15.47 -7.18
C ARG A 207 11.16 15.11 -7.45
N GLY A 208 10.63 15.53 -8.60
CA GLY A 208 9.23 15.33 -8.95
C GLY A 208 8.38 16.56 -8.67
N ASP A 209 7.26 16.68 -9.38
CA ASP A 209 6.48 17.92 -9.47
C ASP A 209 5.82 18.33 -8.15
N ASN A 210 5.63 17.40 -7.20
CA ASN A 210 5.19 17.69 -5.82
C ASN A 210 6.24 18.43 -4.98
N ILE A 211 7.49 18.49 -5.44
CA ILE A 211 8.61 19.08 -4.69
C ILE A 211 9.13 20.32 -5.39
N ASN A 212 9.61 20.18 -6.64
CA ASN A 212 10.20 21.27 -7.41
C ASN A 212 9.92 21.10 -8.91
N GLY A 213 10.32 22.07 -9.74
CA GLY A 213 10.10 22.07 -11.19
C GLY A 213 11.17 21.30 -11.96
N MET A 214 10.77 20.74 -13.11
CA MET A 214 11.66 19.98 -14.00
C MET A 214 12.72 20.85 -14.67
N ASP A 215 12.38 22.11 -14.99
CA ASP A 215 13.25 23.07 -15.67
C ASP A 215 14.59 23.22 -14.93
N PHE A 216 15.68 23.30 -15.70
CA PHE A 216 17.03 23.44 -15.15
C PHE A 216 17.37 24.91 -14.89
N THR A 217 16.63 25.54 -13.98
CA THR A 217 16.88 26.91 -13.50
C THR A 217 16.95 26.95 -11.97
N PRO A 218 17.73 27.88 -11.37
CA PRO A 218 17.80 28.01 -9.92
C PRO A 218 16.41 28.14 -9.27
N GLU A 219 15.51 28.92 -9.86
CA GLU A 219 14.18 29.20 -9.32
C GLU A 219 13.29 27.96 -9.37
N ALA A 220 13.31 27.22 -10.49
CA ALA A 220 12.50 26.03 -10.65
C ALA A 220 12.94 24.91 -9.70
N ARG A 221 14.22 24.84 -9.34
CA ARG A 221 14.77 23.77 -8.49
C ARG A 221 14.58 23.99 -6.99
N ILE A 222 14.16 25.19 -6.56
CA ILE A 222 13.82 25.45 -5.15
C ILE A 222 12.54 24.65 -4.78
N PRO A 223 12.57 23.85 -3.71
CA PRO A 223 11.38 23.17 -3.22
C PRO A 223 10.27 24.16 -2.83
N ASP A 224 9.06 23.94 -3.34
CA ASP A 224 7.89 24.78 -3.09
C ASP A 224 6.75 23.95 -2.49
N PRO A 225 6.33 24.21 -1.23
CA PRO A 225 5.30 23.42 -0.57
C PRO A 225 3.91 23.58 -1.21
N GLN A 226 3.66 24.66 -1.97
CA GLN A 226 2.38 24.84 -2.69
C GLN A 226 2.16 23.77 -3.77
N ARG A 227 3.25 23.16 -4.26
CA ARG A 227 3.17 22.04 -5.20
C ARG A 227 2.44 20.82 -4.64
N MET A 228 2.45 20.62 -3.33
CA MET A 228 1.67 19.55 -2.70
C MET A 228 0.15 19.77 -2.83
N LEU A 229 -0.31 21.03 -2.73
CA LEU A 229 -1.72 21.39 -2.92
C LEU A 229 -2.15 21.22 -4.39
N GLN A 230 -1.27 21.57 -5.32
CA GLN A 230 -1.48 21.33 -6.75
C GLN A 230 -1.51 19.82 -7.06
N GLY A 231 -0.58 19.06 -6.50
CA GLY A 231 -0.52 17.60 -6.61
C GLY A 231 -1.78 16.92 -6.09
N TYR A 232 -2.29 17.34 -4.94
CA TYR A 232 -3.59 16.87 -4.42
C TYR A 232 -4.72 17.16 -5.42
N SER A 233 -4.78 18.38 -5.96
CA SER A 233 -5.87 18.79 -6.87
C SER A 233 -5.87 17.98 -8.16
N GLN A 234 -4.68 17.72 -8.74
CA GLN A 234 -4.54 16.85 -9.90
C GLN A 234 -4.87 15.39 -9.57
N SER A 235 -4.43 14.91 -8.40
CA SER A 235 -4.75 13.56 -7.92
C SER A 235 -6.26 13.36 -7.79
N ALA A 236 -6.98 14.30 -7.19
CA ALA A 236 -8.42 14.27 -7.03
C ALA A 236 -9.15 14.24 -8.40
N ALA A 237 -8.72 15.08 -9.34
CA ALA A 237 -9.30 15.13 -10.67
C ALA A 237 -9.02 13.83 -11.48
N THR A 238 -7.79 13.32 -11.43
CA THR A 238 -7.40 12.05 -12.05
C THR A 238 -8.20 10.90 -11.47
N LEU A 239 -8.28 10.78 -10.15
CA LEU A 239 -9.00 9.71 -9.48
C LEU A 239 -10.50 9.76 -9.77
N ASN A 240 -11.11 10.95 -9.78
CA ASN A 240 -12.51 11.11 -10.18
C ASN A 240 -12.76 10.59 -11.60
N LEU A 241 -11.87 10.92 -12.55
CA LEU A 241 -11.97 10.43 -13.92
C LEU A 241 -11.76 8.91 -14.02
N LEU A 242 -10.80 8.35 -13.27
CA LEU A 242 -10.57 6.91 -13.18
C LEU A 242 -11.80 6.18 -12.63
N ARG A 243 -12.44 6.70 -11.58
CA ARG A 243 -13.69 6.15 -11.02
C ARG A 243 -14.82 6.16 -12.06
N ALA A 244 -14.93 7.24 -12.84
CA ALA A 244 -15.90 7.34 -13.92
C ALA A 244 -15.62 6.32 -15.04
N PHE A 245 -14.38 6.08 -15.43
CA PHE A 245 -14.04 5.06 -16.44
C PHE A 245 -14.24 3.63 -15.92
N ALA A 246 -13.90 3.38 -14.65
CA ALA A 246 -14.00 2.07 -14.02
C ALA A 246 -15.45 1.58 -13.87
N THR A 247 -16.41 2.50 -13.71
CA THR A 247 -17.83 2.16 -13.46
C THR A 247 -18.78 2.60 -14.58
N GLY A 248 -18.44 3.63 -15.35
CA GLY A 248 -19.29 4.25 -16.39
C GLY A 248 -19.30 3.53 -17.74
N GLY A 249 -18.92 2.24 -17.78
CA GLY A 249 -18.99 1.41 -18.98
C GLY A 249 -17.78 1.48 -19.90
N TYR A 250 -16.79 2.34 -19.64
CA TYR A 250 -15.53 2.30 -20.37
C TYR A 250 -14.84 0.95 -20.14
N ALA A 251 -14.80 0.47 -18.89
CA ALA A 251 -14.19 -0.81 -18.49
C ALA A 251 -14.98 -2.08 -18.88
N ASN A 252 -16.00 -1.98 -19.74
CA ASN A 252 -16.78 -3.12 -20.17
C ASN A 252 -15.93 -4.09 -21.03
N LEU A 253 -15.96 -5.38 -20.71
CA LEU A 253 -15.18 -6.41 -21.39
C LEU A 253 -15.51 -6.57 -22.89
N HIS A 254 -16.69 -6.18 -23.34
CA HIS A 254 -17.01 -6.14 -24.78
C HIS A 254 -16.22 -5.05 -25.53
N GLN A 255 -15.57 -4.12 -24.84
CA GLN A 255 -14.69 -3.12 -25.46
C GLN A 255 -13.28 -3.67 -25.76
N VAL A 256 -12.96 -4.90 -25.34
CA VAL A 256 -11.61 -5.50 -25.50
C VAL A 256 -11.16 -5.51 -26.96
N HIS A 257 -12.04 -5.85 -27.91
CA HIS A 257 -11.71 -5.78 -29.33
C HIS A 257 -11.41 -4.35 -29.80
N LYS A 258 -12.18 -3.35 -29.36
CA LYS A 258 -11.92 -1.94 -29.72
C LYS A 258 -10.60 -1.45 -29.17
N TRP A 259 -10.26 -1.83 -27.94
CA TRP A 259 -8.95 -1.53 -27.39
C TRP A 259 -7.83 -2.20 -28.19
N THR A 260 -8.09 -3.39 -28.74
CA THR A 260 -7.10 -4.20 -29.43
C THR A 260 -6.79 -3.73 -30.86
N HIS A 261 -7.81 -3.20 -31.56
CA HIS A 261 -7.67 -2.77 -32.95
C HIS A 261 -6.67 -1.63 -33.15
N ASP A 262 -6.47 -0.74 -32.16
CA ASP A 262 -5.64 0.46 -32.29
C ASP A 262 -4.13 0.20 -32.53
N PHE A 263 -3.64 -1.02 -32.26
CA PHE A 263 -2.23 -1.39 -32.43
C PHE A 263 -1.99 -2.50 -33.46
N MET A 264 -3.05 -3.00 -34.10
CA MET A 264 -2.93 -4.01 -35.14
C MET A 264 -2.06 -3.50 -36.30
N GLY A 265 -1.07 -4.29 -36.70
CA GLY A 265 -0.14 -3.97 -37.81
C GLY A 265 1.12 -3.18 -37.42
N ARG A 266 1.31 -2.80 -36.15
CA ARG A 266 2.47 -2.01 -35.69
C ARG A 266 3.54 -2.80 -34.93
N SER A 267 3.36 -4.12 -34.76
CA SER A 267 4.28 -4.98 -34.00
C SER A 267 4.28 -6.41 -34.54
N PRO A 268 5.43 -7.11 -34.53
CA PRO A 268 5.50 -8.55 -34.83
C PRO A 268 4.61 -9.41 -33.91
N TRP A 269 4.25 -8.87 -32.73
CA TRP A 269 3.40 -9.55 -31.75
C TRP A 269 1.90 -9.32 -31.96
N ALA A 270 1.51 -8.48 -32.93
CA ALA A 270 0.12 -8.14 -33.15
C ALA A 270 -0.75 -9.36 -33.46
N ALA A 271 -0.24 -10.32 -34.24
CA ALA A 271 -0.96 -11.56 -34.55
C ALA A 271 -1.23 -12.41 -33.30
N LYS A 272 -0.25 -12.52 -32.40
CA LYS A 272 -0.41 -13.27 -31.14
C LYS A 272 -1.40 -12.59 -30.20
N PHE A 273 -1.39 -11.26 -30.16
CA PHE A 273 -2.35 -10.52 -29.34
C PHE A 273 -3.77 -10.63 -29.92
N ALA A 274 -3.92 -10.54 -31.24
CA ALA A 274 -5.20 -10.73 -31.92
C ALA A 274 -5.81 -12.10 -31.62
N ASP A 275 -5.02 -13.18 -31.72
CA ASP A 275 -5.47 -14.54 -31.36
C ASP A 275 -6.00 -14.63 -29.92
N VAL A 276 -5.31 -14.00 -28.96
CA VAL A 276 -5.78 -13.98 -27.56
C VAL A 276 -7.06 -13.16 -27.42
N ALA A 277 -7.17 -12.02 -28.10
CA ALA A 277 -8.37 -11.19 -28.07
C ALA A 277 -9.58 -11.90 -28.69
N ASP A 278 -9.39 -12.60 -29.81
CA ASP A 278 -10.44 -13.40 -30.47
C ASP A 278 -10.95 -14.51 -29.54
N ARG A 279 -10.05 -15.22 -28.87
CA ARG A 279 -10.42 -16.26 -27.90
C ARG A 279 -11.12 -15.71 -26.65
N ILE A 280 -10.79 -14.48 -26.23
CA ILE A 280 -11.53 -13.79 -25.17
C ILE A 280 -12.95 -13.45 -25.67
N GLY A 281 -13.08 -12.96 -26.91
CA GLY A 281 -14.36 -12.70 -27.55
C GLY A 281 -15.26 -13.93 -27.59
N GLU A 282 -14.74 -15.06 -28.09
CA GLU A 282 -15.46 -16.34 -28.14
C GLU A 282 -15.93 -16.81 -26.76
N ALA A 283 -15.11 -16.61 -25.71
CA ALA A 283 -15.48 -16.96 -24.35
C ALA A 283 -16.61 -16.07 -23.80
N LEU A 284 -16.59 -14.77 -24.12
CA LEU A 284 -17.67 -13.85 -23.75
C LEU A 284 -18.98 -14.19 -24.48
N ASP A 285 -18.91 -14.52 -25.77
CA ASP A 285 -20.07 -14.96 -26.56
C ASP A 285 -20.67 -16.26 -25.99
N PHE A 286 -19.82 -17.19 -25.55
CA PHE A 286 -20.28 -18.41 -24.86
C PHE A 286 -20.97 -18.10 -23.52
N MET A 287 -20.40 -17.21 -22.69
CA MET A 287 -21.02 -16.77 -21.45
C MET A 287 -22.40 -16.15 -21.71
N GLU A 288 -22.51 -15.30 -22.73
CA GLU A 288 -23.77 -14.68 -23.13
C GLU A 288 -24.80 -15.72 -23.60
N ALA A 289 -24.38 -16.71 -24.40
CA ALA A 289 -25.25 -17.82 -24.80
C ALA A 289 -25.74 -18.68 -23.63
N CYS A 290 -24.99 -18.72 -22.52
CA CYS A 290 -25.40 -19.34 -21.24
C CYS A 290 -26.26 -18.42 -20.36
N GLY A 291 -26.62 -17.22 -20.83
CA GLY A 291 -27.41 -16.24 -20.10
C GLY A 291 -26.60 -15.36 -19.14
N ILE A 292 -25.26 -15.38 -19.23
CA ILE A 292 -24.35 -14.56 -18.44
C ILE A 292 -23.83 -13.43 -19.31
N ASN A 293 -24.43 -12.25 -19.18
CA ASN A 293 -24.05 -11.06 -19.92
C ASN A 293 -23.94 -9.82 -19.01
N ALA A 294 -23.54 -8.71 -19.60
CA ALA A 294 -23.33 -7.42 -18.94
C ALA A 294 -24.59 -6.87 -18.23
N ASP A 295 -25.80 -7.24 -18.64
CA ASP A 295 -27.06 -6.85 -17.97
C ASP A 295 -27.36 -7.72 -16.75
N SER A 296 -27.01 -9.01 -16.81
CA SER A 296 -27.21 -9.97 -15.72
C SER A 296 -26.10 -9.95 -14.65
N VAL A 297 -24.87 -9.59 -15.02
CA VAL A 297 -23.67 -9.63 -14.17
C VAL A 297 -22.93 -8.29 -14.25
N PRO A 298 -23.16 -7.36 -13.28
CA PRO A 298 -22.55 -6.04 -13.26
C PRO A 298 -21.01 -6.05 -13.32
N GLN A 299 -20.37 -7.13 -12.84
CA GLN A 299 -18.92 -7.33 -12.87
C GLN A 299 -18.34 -7.39 -14.30
N LEU A 300 -19.17 -7.59 -15.34
CA LEU A 300 -18.74 -7.52 -16.74
C LEU A 300 -18.74 -6.08 -17.29
N LYS A 301 -19.46 -5.15 -16.64
CA LYS A 301 -19.57 -3.73 -17.06
C LYS A 301 -18.61 -2.80 -16.33
N ALA A 302 -18.26 -3.15 -15.10
CA ALA A 302 -17.45 -2.33 -14.21
C ALA A 302 -16.29 -3.14 -13.66
N THR A 303 -15.23 -2.45 -13.26
CA THR A 303 -14.07 -3.08 -12.64
C THR A 303 -13.60 -2.29 -11.44
N GLN A 304 -13.08 -2.97 -10.44
CA GLN A 304 -12.37 -2.30 -9.35
C GLN A 304 -11.01 -1.86 -9.86
N PHE A 305 -10.66 -0.60 -9.60
CA PHE A 305 -9.36 -0.04 -9.94
C PHE A 305 -8.87 0.78 -8.76
N PHE A 306 -7.70 0.40 -8.26
CA PHE A 306 -7.08 1.05 -7.11
C PHE A 306 -5.92 1.94 -7.56
N THR A 307 -5.45 2.82 -6.69
CA THR A 307 -4.34 3.75 -6.94
C THR A 307 -3.22 3.53 -5.95
N SER A 308 -2.02 3.88 -6.36
CA SER A 308 -0.81 3.74 -5.56
C SER A 308 0.28 4.73 -5.96
N HIS A 309 1.10 5.09 -4.98
CA HIS A 309 2.34 5.82 -5.18
C HIS A 309 3.39 5.44 -4.14
N GLU A 310 4.64 5.85 -4.38
CA GLU A 310 5.70 5.78 -3.39
C GLU A 310 5.39 6.78 -2.29
N ALA A 311 5.23 6.31 -1.05
CA ALA A 311 5.09 7.18 0.12
C ALA A 311 6.46 7.80 0.43
N LEU A 312 6.87 8.77 -0.38
CA LEU A 312 8.20 9.37 -0.33
C LEU A 312 8.20 10.69 0.44
N LEU A 313 7.24 11.57 0.13
CA LEU A 313 7.14 12.91 0.70
C LEU A 313 6.28 12.86 1.97
N LEU A 314 6.88 12.42 3.07
CA LEU A 314 6.17 12.18 4.34
C LEU A 314 5.32 13.36 4.86
N PRO A 315 5.68 14.64 4.68
CA PRO A 315 4.77 15.75 5.02
C PRO A 315 3.42 15.71 4.28
N TYR A 316 3.42 15.26 3.02
CA TYR A 316 2.19 15.08 2.23
C TYR A 316 1.39 13.89 2.73
N GLU A 317 2.04 12.74 2.92
CA GLU A 317 1.40 11.51 3.40
C GLU A 317 0.80 11.69 4.80
N GLN A 318 1.53 12.33 5.72
CA GLN A 318 1.03 12.68 7.04
C GLN A 318 -0.20 13.58 6.96
N ALA A 319 -0.17 14.64 6.13
CA ALA A 319 -1.30 15.54 5.96
C ALA A 319 -2.52 14.82 5.35
N MET A 320 -2.30 13.77 4.57
CA MET A 320 -3.33 12.94 3.96
C MET A 320 -3.77 11.74 4.82
N THR A 321 -3.20 11.55 6.00
CA THR A 321 -3.55 10.46 6.91
C THR A 321 -4.76 10.80 7.78
N ARG A 322 -5.79 9.96 7.73
CA ARG A 322 -7.06 10.14 8.47
C ARG A 322 -7.35 8.93 9.34
N GLN A 323 -8.05 9.18 10.44
CA GLN A 323 -8.59 8.12 11.28
C GLN A 323 -9.93 7.64 10.69
N ASP A 324 -10.09 6.33 10.47
CA ASP A 324 -11.34 5.76 10.03
C ASP A 324 -12.39 5.89 11.15
N SER A 325 -13.51 6.54 10.82
CA SER A 325 -14.66 6.68 11.72
C SER A 325 -15.26 5.36 12.20
N LEU A 326 -15.06 4.26 11.45
CA LEU A 326 -15.67 2.96 11.78
C LEU A 326 -14.79 2.12 12.72
N THR A 327 -13.48 2.08 12.49
CA THR A 327 -12.57 1.22 13.27
C THR A 327 -11.70 1.99 14.26
N GLY A 328 -11.50 3.29 14.04
CA GLY A 328 -10.54 4.10 14.79
C GLY A 328 -9.09 3.91 14.34
N ASP A 329 -8.81 3.09 13.33
CA ASP A 329 -7.47 2.90 12.78
C ASP A 329 -7.08 4.06 11.85
N TRP A 330 -5.79 4.24 11.63
CA TRP A 330 -5.28 5.26 10.72
C TRP A 330 -5.09 4.71 9.32
N TYR A 331 -5.45 5.51 8.32
CA TYR A 331 -5.21 5.21 6.91
C TYR A 331 -4.60 6.43 6.26
N ASP A 332 -3.56 6.23 5.47
CA ASP A 332 -3.16 7.25 4.51
C ASP A 332 -4.18 7.26 3.36
N THR A 333 -4.94 8.35 3.30
CA THR A 333 -6.01 8.50 2.32
C THR A 333 -5.56 9.20 1.06
N SER A 334 -4.24 9.34 0.85
CA SER A 334 -3.64 9.80 -0.40
C SER A 334 -3.78 8.75 -1.53
N ALA A 335 -3.76 7.45 -1.20
CA ALA A 335 -3.93 6.36 -2.15
C ALA A 335 -4.42 5.07 -1.47
N HIS A 336 -4.87 4.10 -2.27
CA HIS A 336 -5.32 2.81 -1.76
C HIS A 336 -4.16 1.97 -1.22
N MET A 337 -3.04 1.94 -1.95
CA MET A 337 -1.81 1.23 -1.60
C MET A 337 -0.61 2.18 -1.68
N LEU A 338 0.31 2.05 -0.74
CA LEU A 338 1.57 2.81 -0.76
C LEU A 338 2.76 1.87 -0.80
N TRP A 339 3.92 2.33 -1.26
CA TRP A 339 5.14 1.54 -1.11
C TRP A 339 6.33 2.34 -0.60
N ILE A 340 7.25 1.62 0.05
CA ILE A 340 8.57 2.11 0.46
C ILE A 340 9.57 1.82 -0.65
N GLY A 341 10.23 2.88 -1.12
CA GLY A 341 11.26 2.81 -2.15
C GLY A 341 12.55 2.15 -1.67
N ASP A 342 13.37 1.70 -2.63
CA ASP A 342 14.62 0.98 -2.35
C ASP A 342 15.65 1.82 -1.56
N ARG A 343 15.56 3.16 -1.68
CA ARG A 343 16.45 4.12 -1.00
C ARG A 343 15.96 4.55 0.38
N THR A 344 14.76 4.11 0.79
CA THR A 344 14.09 4.54 2.02
C THR A 344 13.68 3.35 2.91
N ARG A 345 14.08 2.12 2.56
CA ARG A 345 13.66 0.87 3.24
C ARG A 345 14.70 0.24 4.18
N PHE A 346 15.30 1.03 5.05
CA PHE A 346 16.36 0.58 5.96
C PHE A 346 15.88 0.58 7.42
N GLU A 347 16.59 -0.13 8.30
CA GLU A 347 16.31 -0.16 9.74
C GLU A 347 16.41 1.25 10.36
N GLY A 348 15.40 1.66 11.13
CA GLY A 348 15.30 3.02 11.68
C GLY A 348 14.84 4.07 10.66
N SER A 349 14.35 3.67 9.48
CA SER A 349 13.80 4.59 8.50
C SER A 349 12.50 5.26 8.97
N ALA A 350 12.41 6.57 8.79
CA ALA A 350 11.17 7.34 8.98
C ALA A 350 10.02 6.84 8.09
N HIS A 351 10.33 6.36 6.87
CA HIS A 351 9.34 5.79 5.97
C HIS A 351 8.79 4.47 6.49
N VAL A 352 9.65 3.62 7.07
CA VAL A 352 9.20 2.35 7.69
C VAL A 352 8.33 2.65 8.92
N GLU A 353 8.72 3.61 9.76
CA GLU A 353 7.90 4.04 10.91
C GLU A 353 6.54 4.58 10.47
N PHE A 354 6.49 5.42 9.45
CA PHE A 354 5.22 5.96 8.97
C PHE A 354 4.29 4.84 8.49
N LEU A 355 4.79 3.94 7.62
CA LEU A 355 3.96 2.90 7.02
C LEU A 355 3.58 1.77 7.98
N ARG A 356 4.29 1.54 9.09
CA ARG A 356 3.90 0.48 10.05
C ARG A 356 2.57 0.76 10.76
N GLY A 357 2.14 2.02 10.82
CA GLY A 357 0.97 2.42 11.60
C GLY A 357 -0.27 2.77 10.78
N ILE A 358 -0.19 2.71 9.45
CA ILE A 358 -1.36 2.86 8.58
C ILE A 358 -1.97 1.49 8.25
N GLY A 359 -3.29 1.45 8.08
CA GLY A 359 -4.04 0.24 7.75
C GLY A 359 -4.12 -0.07 6.25
N ASN A 360 -3.50 0.75 5.41
CA ASN A 360 -3.40 0.50 3.97
C ASN A 360 -2.60 -0.79 3.71
N PRO A 361 -2.89 -1.53 2.63
CA PRO A 361 -1.92 -2.49 2.11
C PRO A 361 -0.68 -1.73 1.63
N ILE A 362 0.50 -2.26 1.93
CA ILE A 362 1.77 -1.62 1.63
C ILE A 362 2.68 -2.52 0.79
N GLY A 363 3.59 -1.89 0.04
CA GLY A 363 4.66 -2.55 -0.69
C GLY A 363 6.06 -2.17 -0.18
N LEU A 364 7.03 -3.04 -0.40
CA LEU A 364 8.44 -2.81 -0.10
C LEU A 364 9.27 -3.17 -1.34
N LYS A 365 10.10 -2.25 -1.84
CA LYS A 365 10.98 -2.55 -2.98
C LYS A 365 12.16 -3.41 -2.56
N CYS A 366 12.17 -4.70 -2.86
CA CYS A 366 13.32 -5.57 -2.56
C CYS A 366 14.37 -5.54 -3.69
N GLY A 367 15.30 -4.60 -3.62
CA GLY A 367 16.45 -4.51 -4.53
C GLY A 367 17.56 -5.54 -4.26
N PRO A 368 18.57 -5.63 -5.13
CA PRO A 368 19.63 -6.64 -5.05
C PRO A 368 20.57 -6.50 -3.84
N THR A 369 20.49 -5.37 -3.12
CA THR A 369 21.28 -5.09 -1.92
C THR A 369 20.57 -5.46 -0.63
N LEU A 370 19.32 -5.94 -0.69
CA LEU A 370 18.56 -6.33 0.50
C LEU A 370 18.98 -7.74 0.95
N GLU A 371 19.52 -7.82 2.16
CA GLU A 371 19.86 -9.11 2.77
C GLU A 371 18.61 -9.80 3.34
N PRO A 372 18.52 -11.15 3.30
CA PRO A 372 17.36 -11.89 3.80
C PRO A 372 16.99 -11.58 5.26
N ASP A 373 17.96 -11.47 6.15
CA ASP A 373 17.71 -11.18 7.58
C ASP A 373 17.19 -9.75 7.79
N GLU A 374 17.62 -8.80 6.95
CA GLU A 374 17.09 -7.44 6.97
C GLU A 374 15.63 -7.42 6.49
N LEU A 375 15.31 -8.19 5.43
CA LEU A 375 13.94 -8.35 4.98
C LEU A 375 13.04 -8.94 6.07
N LEU A 376 13.49 -9.97 6.79
CA LEU A 376 12.72 -10.57 7.88
C LEU A 376 12.43 -9.55 9.00
N ARG A 377 13.41 -8.74 9.41
CA ARG A 377 13.21 -7.67 10.41
C ARG A 377 12.22 -6.59 9.94
N LEU A 378 12.29 -6.22 8.67
CA LEU A 378 11.34 -5.27 8.07
C LEU A 378 9.93 -5.86 8.02
N LEU A 379 9.80 -7.16 7.69
CA LEU A 379 8.50 -7.85 7.70
C LEU A 379 7.90 -7.91 9.11
N ASP A 380 8.69 -8.24 10.15
CA ASP A 380 8.23 -8.23 11.55
C ASP A 380 7.74 -6.85 12.03
N THR A 381 8.21 -5.79 11.38
CA THR A 381 7.79 -4.41 11.70
C THR A 381 6.52 -4.00 10.96
N LEU A 382 6.34 -4.51 9.72
CA LEU A 382 5.34 -4.04 8.77
C LEU A 382 4.11 -4.96 8.63
N ASN A 383 4.16 -6.19 9.14
CA ASN A 383 3.10 -7.21 9.05
C ASN A 383 3.18 -8.18 10.24
#